data_AF-A0A286CHW9-F1
#
_entry.id   AF-A0A286CHW9-F1
#
_cell.length_a   1.000
_cell.length_b   1.000
_cell.length_c   1.000
_cell.angle_alpha   90.00
_cell.angle_beta   90.00
_cell.angle_gamma   90.00
#
_symmetry.space_group_name_H-M   'P 1'
#
loop_
_entity.id
_entity.type
_entity.pdbx_description
1 polymer ?
#
loop_
_entity_poly.entity_id
_entity_poly.type
_entity_poly.pdbx_seq_one_letter_code
_entity_poly.pdbx_strand_id
1 'polypeptide(L)'
;MASGAVDVTRGRQNGATVWALWHDGLVADLERIAAETTAYYRALDEGATLRHHFRHADEEGGLWYIEAVADRGELIVIKQAELTSAGQLHRYSWEHLEDAHGGLTDQAIDPEEDPLEAITVDEFQQVWGR
;
A
#
# COMPACT_ATOMS: atom_id res chain seq x y z
N MET A 1 -1.57 -39.82 -30.18
CA MET A 1 -0.58 -39.14 -29.32
C MET A 1 -1.32 -38.01 -28.62
N ALA A 2 -1.57 -38.19 -27.33
CA ALA A 2 -2.38 -37.31 -26.50
C ALA A 2 -1.61 -36.03 -26.17
N SER A 3 -2.30 -34.90 -26.16
CA SER A 3 -1.89 -33.72 -25.40
C SER A 3 -3.11 -33.26 -24.63
N GLY A 4 -3.12 -33.59 -23.35
CA GLY A 4 -3.99 -32.96 -22.37
C GLY A 4 -3.39 -31.62 -21.96
N ALA A 5 -4.26 -30.66 -21.69
CA ALA A 5 -3.95 -29.50 -20.86
C ALA A 5 -5.26 -29.03 -20.23
N VAL A 6 -5.42 -29.48 -18.98
CA VAL A 6 -6.10 -28.85 -17.83
C VAL A 6 -7.25 -27.87 -18.11
N ASP A 7 -8.43 -28.35 -17.73
CA ASP A 7 -9.57 -27.58 -17.25
C ASP A 7 -9.15 -26.68 -16.07
N VAL A 8 -9.32 -25.36 -16.20
CA VAL A 8 -9.44 -24.44 -15.07
C VAL A 8 -10.80 -23.78 -15.19
N THR A 9 -11.78 -24.42 -14.59
CA THR A 9 -13.04 -23.78 -14.22
C THR A 9 -12.84 -23.02 -12.90
N ARG A 10 -13.50 -21.85 -12.80
CA ARG A 10 -13.78 -21.03 -11.59
C ARG A 10 -12.74 -19.93 -11.31
N GLY A 11 -13.07 -18.65 -11.13
CA GLY A 11 -14.36 -18.03 -10.85
C GLY A 11 -14.40 -16.53 -11.16
N ARG A 12 -15.52 -15.93 -10.81
CA ARG A 12 -16.18 -14.80 -11.45
C ARG A 12 -15.85 -13.47 -10.75
N GLN A 13 -15.47 -12.49 -11.57
CA GLN A 13 -15.77 -11.05 -11.54
C GLN A 13 -15.52 -10.26 -10.24
N ASN A 14 -14.51 -9.39 -10.28
CA ASN A 14 -14.62 -7.95 -10.03
C ASN A 14 -13.43 -7.22 -10.70
N GLY A 15 -13.70 -6.47 -11.78
CA GLY A 15 -13.14 -5.12 -11.88
C GLY A 15 -11.96 -4.78 -12.78
N ALA A 16 -11.19 -5.70 -13.41
CA ALA A 16 -10.25 -5.28 -14.46
C ALA A 16 -9.84 -6.44 -15.37
N THR A 17 -10.28 -6.39 -16.63
CA THR A 17 -9.74 -7.23 -17.69
C THR A 17 -9.05 -6.32 -18.71
N VAL A 18 -7.74 -6.50 -18.91
CA VAL A 18 -7.11 -6.20 -20.19
C VAL A 18 -6.14 -7.33 -20.53
N TRP A 19 -6.44 -8.07 -21.60
CA TRP A 19 -5.51 -8.99 -22.24
C TRP A 19 -4.89 -8.30 -23.48
N ALA A 20 -3.56 -8.16 -23.44
CA ALA A 20 -2.55 -8.11 -24.51
C ALA A 20 -2.80 -7.32 -25.81
N LEU A 21 -1.94 -6.31 -26.11
CA LEU A 21 -1.39 -6.04 -27.47
C LEU A 21 -0.14 -5.12 -27.40
N TRP A 22 1.05 -5.68 -27.67
CA TRP A 22 2.37 -5.07 -28.03
C TRP A 22 3.19 -4.27 -26.98
N HIS A 23 4.52 -4.44 -27.04
CA HIS A 23 5.42 -4.55 -25.88
C HIS A 23 6.33 -3.33 -25.60
N ASP A 24 6.07 -2.17 -26.21
CA ASP A 24 6.85 -0.92 -25.98
C ASP A 24 6.00 0.22 -25.40
N GLY A 25 4.76 0.40 -25.87
CA GLY A 25 3.84 1.41 -25.34
C GLY A 25 3.37 1.11 -23.91
N LEU A 26 3.20 -0.17 -23.57
CA LEU A 26 2.81 -0.61 -22.22
C LEU A 26 3.87 -0.30 -21.16
N VAL A 27 5.16 -0.41 -21.51
CA VAL A 27 6.24 -0.09 -20.56
C VAL A 27 6.27 1.41 -20.29
N ALA A 28 6.16 2.24 -21.32
CA ALA A 28 6.06 3.69 -21.16
C ALA A 28 4.80 4.12 -20.39
N ASP A 29 3.67 3.45 -20.60
CA ASP A 29 2.46 3.68 -19.82
C ASP A 29 2.63 3.26 -18.35
N LEU A 30 3.31 2.14 -18.08
CA LEU A 30 3.59 1.69 -16.71
C LEU A 30 4.55 2.63 -15.98
N GLU A 31 5.64 3.08 -16.63
CA GLU A 31 6.56 4.07 -16.06
C GLU A 31 5.86 5.40 -15.78
N ARG A 32 4.98 5.84 -16.70
CA ARG A 32 4.17 7.05 -16.51
C ARG A 32 3.21 6.90 -15.33
N ILE A 33 2.50 5.78 -15.25
CA ILE A 33 1.57 5.50 -14.13
C ILE A 33 2.34 5.47 -12.81
N ALA A 34 3.51 4.81 -12.75
CA ALA A 34 4.34 4.77 -11.55
C ALA A 34 4.83 6.18 -11.14
N ALA A 35 5.24 7.01 -12.09
CA ALA A 35 5.66 8.39 -11.84
C ALA A 35 4.49 9.27 -11.35
N GLU A 36 3.31 9.11 -11.94
CA GLU A 36 2.09 9.82 -11.52
C GLU A 36 1.67 9.42 -10.10
N THR A 37 1.69 8.12 -9.78
CA THR A 37 1.42 7.61 -8.43
C THR A 37 2.42 8.13 -7.41
N THR A 38 3.71 8.08 -7.74
CA THR A 38 4.79 8.61 -6.87
C THR A 38 4.60 10.11 -6.64
N ALA A 39 4.29 10.88 -7.69
CA ALA A 39 4.05 12.31 -7.59
C ALA A 39 2.81 12.63 -6.74
N TYR A 40 1.77 11.81 -6.82
CA TYR A 40 0.57 11.94 -6.00
C TYR A 40 0.88 11.76 -4.50
N TYR A 41 1.49 10.64 -4.10
CA TYR A 41 1.84 10.40 -2.70
C TYR A 41 2.85 11.41 -2.16
N ARG A 42 3.81 11.84 -3.00
CA ARG A 42 4.73 12.91 -2.66
C ARG A 42 4.02 14.23 -2.39
N ALA A 43 3.06 14.61 -3.24
CA ALA A 43 2.30 15.84 -3.06
C ALA A 43 1.46 15.80 -1.77
N LEU A 44 0.89 14.64 -1.43
CA LEU A 44 0.20 14.44 -0.16
C LEU A 44 1.15 14.56 1.03
N ASP A 45 2.30 13.88 0.99
CA ASP A 45 3.30 13.92 2.07
C ASP A 45 3.88 15.33 2.26
N GLU A 46 4.25 16.04 1.19
CA GLU A 46 4.81 17.39 1.29
C GLU A 46 3.75 18.46 1.63
N GLY A 47 2.49 18.26 1.21
CA GLY A 47 1.40 19.21 1.39
C GLY A 47 0.62 19.07 2.70
N ALA A 48 0.80 17.97 3.45
CA ALA A 48 -0.02 17.68 4.62
C ALA A 48 0.25 18.61 5.82
N THR A 49 -0.80 19.31 6.26
CA THR A 49 -0.78 20.14 7.48
C THR A 49 -1.18 19.38 8.74
N LEU A 50 -1.94 18.30 8.60
CA LEU A 50 -2.38 17.44 9.69
C LEU A 50 -2.12 15.98 9.30
N ARG A 51 -1.52 15.23 10.22
CA ARG A 51 -1.17 13.82 10.05
C ARG A 51 -1.82 13.01 11.16
N HIS A 52 -2.42 11.90 10.77
CA HIS A 52 -3.00 10.92 11.66
C HIS A 52 -2.07 9.71 11.72
N HIS A 53 -1.87 9.17 12.91
CA HIS A 53 -0.99 8.04 13.13
C HIS A 53 -1.79 6.92 13.76
N PHE A 54 -1.60 5.72 13.24
CA PHE A 54 -2.33 4.54 13.63
C PHE A 54 -1.39 3.36 13.82
N ARG A 55 -1.83 2.39 14.63
CA ARG A 55 -1.23 1.08 14.79
C ARG A 55 -2.30 0.01 14.58
N HIS A 56 -1.89 -1.06 13.92
CA HIS A 56 -2.65 -2.29 13.81
C HIS A 56 -1.77 -3.47 14.21
N ALA A 57 -2.36 -4.47 14.86
CA ALA A 57 -1.70 -5.75 15.11
C ALA A 57 -2.43 -6.80 14.28
N ASP A 58 -1.69 -7.53 13.46
CA ASP A 58 -2.25 -8.64 12.69
C ASP A 58 -2.38 -9.91 13.57
N GLU A 59 -3.07 -10.92 13.04
CA GLU A 59 -3.31 -12.19 13.74
C GLU A 59 -2.03 -13.02 13.95
N GLU A 60 -0.99 -12.77 13.15
CA GLU A 60 0.30 -13.46 13.20
C GLU A 60 1.31 -12.80 14.17
N GLY A 61 0.92 -11.67 14.77
CA GLY A 61 1.69 -10.90 15.73
C GLY A 61 2.60 -9.83 15.11
N GLY A 62 2.45 -9.54 13.83
CA GLY A 62 3.05 -8.40 13.17
C GLY A 62 2.35 -7.11 13.57
N LEU A 63 3.10 -6.01 13.53
CA LEU A 63 2.62 -4.67 13.88
C LEU A 63 2.77 -3.74 12.70
N TRP A 64 1.68 -3.10 12.30
CA TRP A 64 1.67 -2.11 11.24
C TRP A 64 1.51 -0.73 11.86
N TYR A 65 2.41 0.15 11.52
CA TYR A 65 2.42 1.55 11.93
C TYR A 65 2.17 2.40 10.69
N ILE A 66 1.16 3.26 10.74
CA ILE A 66 0.68 3.96 9.55
C ILE A 66 0.53 5.45 9.84
N GLU A 67 1.03 6.27 8.92
CA GLU A 67 0.82 7.70 8.87
C GLU A 67 -0.11 8.00 7.69
N ALA A 68 -1.22 8.65 7.97
CA ALA A 68 -2.26 8.97 7.01
C ALA A 68 -2.63 10.45 7.04
N VAL A 69 -3.11 10.96 5.91
CA VAL A 69 -3.51 12.35 5.73
C VAL A 69 -4.88 12.41 5.08
N ALA A 70 -5.66 13.42 5.45
CA ALA A 70 -6.96 13.60 4.82
C ALA A 70 -6.79 14.14 3.39
N ASP A 71 -7.31 13.42 2.39
CA ASP A 71 -7.49 13.92 1.02
C ASP A 71 -8.92 13.63 0.58
N ARG A 72 -9.60 14.65 0.02
CA ARG A 72 -10.97 14.53 -0.55
C ARG A 72 -12.03 13.89 0.36
N GLY A 73 -11.82 13.88 1.68
CA GLY A 73 -12.74 13.29 2.65
C GLY A 73 -12.36 11.87 3.09
N GLU A 74 -11.26 11.33 2.59
CA GLU A 74 -10.71 10.01 2.90
C GLU A 74 -9.37 10.16 3.64
N LEU A 75 -9.01 9.18 4.48
CA LEU A 75 -7.69 9.14 5.12
C LEU A 75 -6.74 8.29 4.28
N ILE A 76 -5.89 8.95 3.50
CA ILE A 76 -4.93 8.30 2.61
C ILE A 76 -3.63 8.01 3.36
N VAL A 77 -3.17 6.77 3.29
CA VAL A 77 -1.89 6.37 3.89
C VAL A 77 -0.73 6.90 3.04
N ILE A 78 0.20 7.58 3.69
CA ILE A 78 1.39 8.16 3.03
C ILE A 78 2.71 7.54 3.50
N LYS A 79 2.72 6.93 4.70
CA LYS A 79 3.82 6.11 5.19
C LYS A 79 3.29 4.90 5.94
N GLN A 80 3.93 3.76 5.74
CA GLN A 80 3.61 2.51 6.41
C GLN A 80 4.90 1.82 6.85
N ALA A 81 4.96 1.42 8.10
CA ALA A 81 6.03 0.63 8.67
C ALA A 81 5.44 -0.69 9.19
N GLU A 82 5.85 -1.80 8.58
CA GLU A 82 5.46 -3.14 9.01
C GLU A 82 6.61 -3.77 9.78
N LEU A 83 6.35 -4.10 11.04
CA LEU A 83 7.24 -4.87 11.89
C LEU A 83 6.72 -6.30 11.96
N THR A 84 7.38 -7.22 11.26
CA THR A 84 6.99 -8.63 11.27
C THR A 84 7.25 -9.26 12.64
N SER A 85 6.59 -10.38 12.94
CA SER A 85 6.81 -11.16 14.17
C SER A 85 8.27 -11.64 14.31
N ALA A 86 9.02 -11.72 13.22
CA ALA A 86 10.45 -12.02 13.20
C ALA A 86 11.33 -10.80 13.54
N GLY A 87 10.73 -9.61 13.75
CA GLY A 87 11.41 -8.36 14.05
C GLY A 87 11.99 -7.64 12.83
N GLN A 88 11.61 -8.04 11.61
CA GLN A 88 12.02 -7.37 10.38
C GLN A 88 11.12 -6.16 10.15
N LEU A 89 11.73 -5.02 9.83
CA LEU A 89 11.02 -3.76 9.60
C LEU A 89 11.04 -3.42 8.11
N HIS A 90 9.85 -3.39 7.50
CA HIS A 90 9.61 -2.93 6.13
C HIS A 90 9.02 -1.53 6.18
N ARG A 91 9.46 -0.66 5.27
CA ARG A 91 9.04 0.75 5.24
C ARG A 91 8.60 1.11 3.84
N TYR A 92 7.42 1.67 3.77
CA TYR A 92 6.81 2.10 2.53
C TYR A 92 6.45 3.57 2.62
N SER A 93 6.77 4.30 1.56
CA SER A 93 6.47 5.72 1.37
C SER A 93 6.48 6.03 -0.12
N TRP A 94 6.26 7.29 -0.51
CA TRP A 94 6.38 7.67 -1.93
C TRP A 94 7.75 7.35 -2.54
N GLU A 95 8.84 7.26 -1.74
CA GLU A 95 10.17 6.86 -2.22
C GLU A 95 10.29 5.36 -2.49
N HIS A 96 9.44 4.55 -1.84
CA HIS A 96 9.44 3.09 -1.90
C HIS A 96 8.03 2.57 -1.69
N LEU A 97 7.25 2.50 -2.76
CA LEU A 97 5.83 2.17 -2.69
C LEU A 97 5.59 0.67 -2.47
N GLU A 98 6.41 -0.21 -3.05
CA GLU A 98 6.24 -1.66 -2.96
C GLU A 98 7.57 -2.39 -3.10
N ASP A 99 7.66 -3.58 -2.51
CA ASP A 99 8.74 -4.54 -2.71
C ASP A 99 8.23 -5.98 -2.67
N ALA A 100 9.15 -6.94 -2.63
CA ALA A 100 8.80 -8.36 -2.58
C ALA A 100 8.06 -8.79 -1.29
N HIS A 101 8.02 -7.95 -0.26
CA HIS A 101 7.41 -8.25 1.03
C HIS A 101 6.04 -7.60 1.20
N GLY A 102 5.73 -6.54 0.43
CA GLY A 102 4.48 -5.82 0.55
C GLY A 102 4.54 -4.46 -0.12
N GLY A 103 3.68 -3.55 0.34
CA GLY A 103 3.63 -2.19 -0.18
C GLY A 103 2.84 -1.25 0.70
N LEU A 104 2.94 0.03 0.37
CA LEU A 104 2.08 1.08 0.88
C LEU A 104 0.65 0.76 0.45
N THR A 105 -0.25 0.64 1.43
CA THR A 105 -1.66 0.40 1.12
C THR A 105 -2.22 1.52 0.24
N ASP A 106 -2.91 1.13 -0.84
CA ASP A 106 -3.69 2.04 -1.68
C ASP A 106 -5.12 2.24 -1.14
N GLN A 107 -5.49 1.51 -0.09
CA GLN A 107 -6.79 1.64 0.56
C GLN A 107 -6.79 2.79 1.56
N ALA A 108 -7.82 3.63 1.48
CA ALA A 108 -8.08 4.64 2.50
C ALA A 108 -8.45 3.99 3.82
N ILE A 109 -8.03 4.60 4.92
CA ILE A 109 -8.43 4.21 6.27
C ILE A 109 -9.85 4.72 6.52
N ASP A 110 -10.73 3.83 6.94
CA ASP A 110 -12.03 4.18 7.52
C ASP A 110 -11.99 3.88 9.03
N PRO A 111 -11.90 4.90 9.90
CA PRO A 111 -11.88 4.69 11.35
C PRO A 111 -13.14 4.01 11.91
N GLU A 112 -14.25 4.00 11.17
CA GLU A 112 -15.49 3.33 11.59
C GLU A 112 -15.49 1.83 11.25
N GLU A 113 -14.82 1.43 10.16
CA GLU A 113 -14.73 0.03 9.72
C GLU A 113 -13.42 -0.64 10.12
N ASP A 114 -12.31 0.10 10.17
CA ASP A 114 -10.98 -0.41 10.48
C ASP A 114 -10.67 -0.28 11.98
N PRO A 115 -10.43 -1.41 12.69
CA PRO A 115 -10.05 -1.39 14.10
C PRO A 115 -8.57 -0.99 14.25
N LEU A 116 -8.28 0.28 13.98
CA LEU A 116 -6.96 0.89 14.13
C LEU A 116 -6.85 1.62 15.46
N GLU A 117 -5.75 1.41 16.16
CA GLU A 117 -5.44 2.15 17.37
C GLU A 117 -4.75 3.47 17.01
N ALA A 118 -5.32 4.60 17.38
CA ALA A 118 -4.67 5.90 17.20
C ALA A 118 -3.44 5.99 18.11
N ILE A 119 -2.29 6.34 17.52
CA ILE A 119 -1.02 6.48 18.24
C ILE A 119 -0.48 7.92 18.13
N THR A 120 0.57 8.20 18.90
CA THR A 120 1.26 9.49 18.80
C THR A 120 2.27 9.49 17.66
N VAL A 121 2.62 10.69 17.20
CA VAL A 121 3.72 10.89 16.23
C VAL A 121 5.04 10.34 16.79
N ASP A 122 5.32 10.51 18.09
CA ASP A 122 6.53 9.99 18.72
C ASP A 122 6.63 8.46 18.67
N GLU A 123 5.51 7.75 18.88
CA GLU A 123 5.48 6.29 18.76
C GLU A 123 5.77 5.84 17.32
N PHE A 124 5.13 6.49 16.34
CA PHE A 124 5.40 6.21 14.94
C PHE A 124 6.86 6.48 14.57
N GLN A 125 7.41 7.63 14.96
CA GLN A 125 8.78 8.03 14.64
C GLN A 125 9.84 7.12 15.27
N GLN A 126 9.57 6.53 16.45
CA GLN A 126 10.47 5.55 17.06
C GLN A 126 10.63 4.29 16.22
N VAL A 127 9.53 3.81 15.62
CA VAL A 127 9.58 2.64 14.73
C VAL A 127 10.17 3.05 13.39
N TRP A 128 9.71 4.16 12.83
CA TRP A 128 10.16 4.66 11.53
C TRP A 128 11.68 4.91 11.49
N GLY A 129 12.25 5.53 12.52
CA GLY A 129 13.66 5.93 12.59
C GLY A 129 14.67 4.84 12.98
N ARG A 130 14.23 3.60 13.20
CA ARG A 130 15.08 2.51 13.72
C ARG A 130 16.18 2.02 12.78
#